data_AF-A0A558DA18-F1
#
_entry.id   AF-A0A558DA18-F1
#
_cell.length_a   1.000
_cell.length_b   1.000
_cell.length_c   1.000
_cell.angle_alpha   90.00
_cell.angle_beta   90.00
_cell.angle_gamma   90.00
#
_symmetry.space_group_name_H-M   'P 1'
#
loop_
_entity.id
_entity.type
_entity.pdbx_description
1 polymer ?
#
loop_
_entity_poly.entity_id
_entity_poly.type
_entity_poly.pdbx_seq_one_letter_code
_entity_poly.pdbx_strand_id
1 'polypeptide(L)'
;MGMISRRGFVAASGLAGLGLVLAAPAASAKRAVRTTGTTLASAAIPVTLGSAYTRLTAGPGWPLVVREDLVAGRAGRDDRRTGLASFVQFTDLHITDTESPARFEYLHDLIGSAHRPQETLGTAATAALVGRVNSLRLGPFTGRPFDFVMTTGDNTDNHEHLELDWFLKLLNGGTITPSSGDPTRYEGVQASGSPLFWNPDEPLGGDAYTAKGFPRIPGLLTAAGASFTSAGLRVPWYCTFGNHDDSVVGTLPDGIPGLAEWYTGRYKVIGKDESTTAKLAAAIKTPGATVPVSELFGGGVVREITPDSRRRPFTTAEFVQAHLDAANTGPGPEGHGFTGNNADGANVYYTFRIAPGITGISLDTTTLGGFADGSIGLQQYLWVEKALTRGSSAYYDFWGNKVHHQVTDELFVLFSHHTSTTMGNLLPDARHPLEPRLNGDTFVALLHRFPNVLAWVNGHTHLNKITAHPGKTPAQGFWEINTASHIDFPQHARAIEVADNGDGTLSLFTTLIEAEAPYSVDYGNRSLPALASLYRELSYNDIHAKLDRLGAAADRNTELLVVHPLR
;
A
#
# COMPACT_ATOMS: atom_id res chain seq x y z
N MET A 1 25.29 17.91 -42.76
CA MET A 1 26.60 17.69 -42.11
C MET A 1 26.79 18.78 -41.06
N GLY A 2 27.01 18.39 -39.80
CA GLY A 2 27.20 19.30 -38.67
C GLY A 2 26.54 18.79 -37.39
N MET A 3 27.06 17.69 -36.83
CA MET A 3 26.65 17.14 -35.54
C MET A 3 26.98 18.11 -34.40
N ILE A 4 25.97 18.56 -33.65
CA ILE A 4 26.18 19.19 -32.34
C ILE A 4 26.16 18.08 -31.29
N SER A 5 27.33 17.80 -30.72
CA SER A 5 27.50 16.76 -29.69
C SER A 5 26.87 17.17 -28.35
N ARG A 6 26.29 16.21 -27.63
CA ARG A 6 25.63 16.31 -26.31
C ARG A 6 26.54 16.73 -25.13
N ARG A 7 27.74 17.30 -25.36
CA ARG A 7 28.70 17.64 -24.29
C ARG A 7 28.78 19.12 -23.90
N GLY A 8 27.81 19.95 -24.30
CA GLY A 8 27.87 21.41 -24.12
C GLY A 8 26.96 22.05 -23.05
N PHE A 9 26.29 21.29 -22.15
CA PHE A 9 25.29 21.88 -21.24
C PHE A 9 25.56 21.72 -19.73
N VAL A 10 26.79 21.44 -19.28
CA VAL A 10 27.04 21.17 -17.83
C VAL A 10 27.98 22.15 -17.14
N ALA A 11 28.69 23.05 -17.83
CA ALA A 11 29.75 23.81 -17.15
C ALA A 11 29.35 25.17 -16.50
N ALA A 12 28.12 25.68 -16.67
CA ALA A 12 27.72 26.98 -16.12
C ALA A 12 26.49 26.98 -15.19
N SER A 13 25.80 25.84 -15.07
CA SER A 13 24.58 25.70 -14.23
C SER A 13 24.81 24.97 -12.91
N GLY A 14 26.05 24.50 -12.66
CA GLY A 14 26.37 23.63 -11.52
C GLY A 14 26.16 24.29 -10.16
N LEU A 15 26.57 25.54 -9.97
CA LEU A 15 26.47 26.19 -8.65
C LEU A 15 25.08 26.76 -8.35
N ALA A 16 24.40 27.34 -9.35
CA ALA A 16 23.03 27.85 -9.17
C ALA A 16 22.02 26.70 -9.05
N GLY A 17 22.18 25.64 -9.85
CA GLY A 17 21.33 24.45 -9.79
C GLY A 17 21.50 23.65 -8.50
N LEU A 18 22.74 23.37 -8.06
CA LEU A 18 22.94 22.76 -6.74
C LEU A 18 22.47 23.68 -5.60
N GLY A 19 22.65 24.99 -5.71
CA GLY A 19 22.16 25.96 -4.73
C GLY A 19 20.63 25.97 -4.60
N LEU A 20 19.90 25.95 -5.72
CA LEU A 20 18.43 25.84 -5.75
C LEU A 20 17.92 24.47 -5.26
N VAL A 21 18.61 23.39 -5.65
CA VAL A 21 18.27 22.01 -5.23
C VAL A 21 18.55 21.77 -3.74
N LEU A 22 19.57 22.41 -3.15
CA LEU A 22 19.85 22.35 -1.71
C LEU A 22 19.02 23.35 -0.88
N ALA A 23 18.63 24.50 -1.46
CA ALA A 23 17.84 25.52 -0.75
C ALA A 23 16.37 25.13 -0.55
N ALA A 24 15.75 24.41 -1.48
CA ALA A 24 14.33 24.04 -1.38
C ALA A 24 14.03 23.05 -0.22
N PRO A 25 14.83 21.98 0.00
CA PRO A 25 14.70 21.14 1.19
C PRO A 25 14.94 21.92 2.49
N ALA A 26 15.94 22.81 2.51
CA ALA A 26 16.23 23.64 3.69
C ALA A 26 15.09 24.62 4.03
N ALA A 27 14.43 25.21 3.04
CA ALA A 27 13.26 26.06 3.25
C ALA A 27 12.05 25.25 3.74
N SER A 28 11.85 24.05 3.21
CA SER A 28 10.79 23.13 3.65
C SER A 28 10.99 22.67 5.09
N ALA A 29 12.23 22.36 5.45
CA ALA A 29 12.61 21.97 6.81
C ALA A 29 12.33 23.08 7.84
N LYS A 30 12.37 24.36 7.45
CA LYS A 30 12.01 25.49 8.34
C LYS A 30 10.50 25.57 8.63
N ARG A 31 9.65 24.99 7.76
CA ARG A 31 8.19 24.93 7.96
C ARG A 31 7.78 23.72 8.80
N ALA A 32 8.60 22.67 8.84
CA ALA A 32 8.36 21.49 9.63
C ALA A 32 8.84 21.69 11.08
N VAL A 33 8.06 21.18 12.03
CA VAL A 33 8.47 21.06 13.44
C VAL A 33 9.55 19.98 13.58
N ARG A 34 9.48 18.92 12.76
CA ARG A 34 10.45 17.82 12.74
C ARG A 34 10.60 17.22 11.35
N THR A 35 11.83 16.96 10.93
CA THR A 35 12.15 16.27 9.66
C THR A 35 12.82 14.92 9.87
N THR A 36 13.49 14.70 11.00
CA THR A 36 14.20 13.45 11.29
C THR A 36 13.26 12.26 11.24
N GLY A 37 13.65 11.25 10.47
CA GLY A 37 12.85 10.04 10.31
C GLY A 37 11.85 10.13 9.15
N THR A 38 11.84 11.18 8.34
CA THR A 38 10.98 11.27 7.16
C THR A 38 11.80 11.58 5.91
N THR A 39 11.14 11.46 4.76
CA THR A 39 11.75 11.84 3.48
C THR A 39 12.04 13.34 3.36
N LEU A 40 11.58 14.19 4.29
CA LEU A 40 12.01 15.59 4.39
C LEU A 40 13.50 15.71 4.76
N ALA A 41 14.05 14.74 5.51
CA ALA A 41 15.44 14.72 5.92
C ALA A 41 16.34 13.94 4.95
N SER A 42 15.90 12.74 4.54
CA SER A 42 16.66 11.87 3.64
C SER A 42 15.74 10.85 2.98
N ALA A 43 16.07 10.44 1.76
CA ALA A 43 15.40 9.37 1.04
C ALA A 43 16.43 8.45 0.38
N ALA A 44 16.09 7.17 0.16
CA ALA A 44 17.01 6.23 -0.46
C ALA A 44 17.36 6.65 -1.90
N ILE A 45 18.64 6.56 -2.24
CA ILE A 45 19.13 6.74 -3.61
C ILE A 45 20.10 5.63 -3.99
N PRO A 46 20.19 5.28 -5.28
CA PRO A 46 21.23 4.38 -5.77
C PRO A 46 22.62 5.03 -5.66
N VAL A 47 23.63 4.22 -5.32
CA VAL A 47 25.03 4.65 -5.38
C VAL A 47 25.48 4.89 -6.83
N THR A 48 24.99 4.06 -7.76
CA THR A 48 25.27 4.15 -9.19
C THR A 48 23.97 4.16 -9.97
N LEU A 49 23.75 5.18 -10.80
CA LEU A 49 22.62 5.22 -11.72
C LEU A 49 22.84 4.28 -12.90
N GLY A 50 21.80 3.53 -13.28
CA GLY A 50 21.84 2.63 -14.43
C GLY A 50 20.94 1.41 -14.26
N SER A 51 21.04 0.48 -15.19
CA SER A 51 20.31 -0.79 -15.17
C SER A 51 21.02 -1.92 -14.44
N ALA A 52 22.32 -1.77 -14.15
CA ALA A 52 23.08 -2.73 -13.37
C ALA A 52 22.68 -2.67 -11.89
N TYR A 53 22.86 -3.78 -11.18
CA TYR A 53 22.63 -3.85 -9.75
C TYR A 53 23.43 -2.76 -9.03
N THR A 54 22.79 -2.07 -8.08
CA THR A 54 23.42 -1.01 -7.31
C THR A 54 22.98 -1.05 -5.85
N ARG A 55 23.91 -0.68 -4.96
CA ARG A 55 23.58 -0.51 -3.55
C ARG A 55 22.80 0.78 -3.32
N LEU A 56 22.06 0.84 -2.22
CA LEU A 56 21.40 2.06 -1.79
C LEU A 56 22.21 2.81 -0.73
N THR A 57 22.02 4.12 -0.70
CA THR A 57 22.60 5.02 0.30
C THR A 57 21.61 6.13 0.65
N ALA A 58 21.90 6.85 1.74
CA ALA A 58 21.12 8.01 2.14
C ALA A 58 21.32 9.14 1.12
N GLY A 59 20.23 9.59 0.51
CA GLY A 59 20.20 10.74 -0.37
C GLY A 59 19.68 12.00 0.32
N PRO A 60 19.65 13.14 -0.40
CA PRO A 60 19.05 14.36 0.12
C PRO A 60 17.54 14.16 0.34
N GLY A 61 17.00 14.82 1.37
CA GLY A 61 15.56 14.87 1.59
C GLY A 61 14.82 15.61 0.46
N TRP A 62 13.53 15.31 0.32
CA TRP A 62 12.64 15.92 -0.65
C TRP A 62 11.93 17.14 -0.08
N PRO A 63 11.86 18.25 -0.83
CA PRO A 63 11.16 19.44 -0.37
C PRO A 63 9.66 19.20 -0.25
N LEU A 64 9.02 20.05 0.54
CA LEU A 64 7.58 20.18 0.59
C LEU A 64 7.09 20.94 -0.65
N VAL A 65 6.15 20.37 -1.39
CA VAL A 65 5.45 21.03 -2.51
C VAL A 65 4.08 21.49 -2.05
N VAL A 66 3.79 22.78 -2.18
CA VAL A 66 2.44 23.32 -1.92
C VAL A 66 1.59 23.13 -3.17
N ARG A 67 0.42 22.51 -3.02
CA ARG A 67 -0.57 22.27 -4.07
C ARG A 67 -1.79 23.15 -3.82
N GLU A 68 -2.00 24.09 -4.73
CA GLU A 68 -3.05 25.11 -4.66
C GLU A 68 -4.17 24.85 -5.68
N ASP A 69 -4.23 23.64 -6.22
CA ASP A 69 -5.11 23.24 -7.33
C ASP A 69 -6.60 23.46 -7.00
N LEU A 70 -7.00 23.30 -5.72
CA LEU A 70 -8.39 23.51 -5.27
C LEU A 70 -8.63 24.91 -4.70
N VAL A 71 -7.64 25.48 -3.99
CA VAL A 71 -7.72 26.83 -3.42
C VAL A 71 -6.30 27.39 -3.19
N ALA A 72 -6.16 28.70 -3.39
CA ALA A 72 -4.90 29.41 -3.13
C ALA A 72 -4.62 29.54 -1.62
N GLY A 73 -3.36 29.42 -1.25
CA GLY A 73 -2.89 29.61 0.12
C GLY A 73 -2.75 31.08 0.47
N ARG A 74 -3.00 31.39 1.74
CA ARG A 74 -2.79 32.74 2.28
C ARG A 74 -1.47 32.82 3.04
N ALA A 75 -0.91 34.03 3.10
CA ALA A 75 0.34 34.30 3.79
C ALA A 75 0.19 34.18 5.32
N GLY A 76 1.27 33.78 6.01
CA GLY A 76 1.31 33.63 7.47
C GLY A 76 0.50 32.45 8.03
N ARG A 77 0.03 31.52 7.18
CA ARG A 77 -0.74 30.35 7.62
C ARG A 77 0.06 29.43 8.54
N ASP A 78 1.37 29.32 8.31
CA ASP A 78 2.25 28.51 9.16
C ASP A 78 2.28 29.03 10.62
N ASP A 79 2.12 30.35 10.82
CA ASP A 79 2.13 30.98 12.16
C ASP A 79 0.78 30.85 12.90
N ARG A 80 -0.31 30.58 12.16
CA ARG A 80 -1.68 30.48 12.70
C ARG A 80 -2.19 29.06 12.82
N ARG A 81 -1.53 28.12 12.16
CA ARG A 81 -2.04 26.77 11.94
C ARG A 81 -2.27 26.03 13.26
N THR A 82 -3.40 25.34 13.34
CA THR A 82 -3.70 24.40 14.43
C THR A 82 -3.91 22.99 13.87
N GLY A 83 -3.19 22.00 14.38
CA GLY A 83 -3.34 20.60 13.97
C GLY A 83 -4.64 19.97 14.49
N LEU A 84 -5.47 19.47 13.58
CA LEU A 84 -6.77 18.86 13.88
C LEU A 84 -6.68 17.33 13.99
N ALA A 85 -5.93 16.69 13.10
CA ALA A 85 -5.70 15.25 13.08
C ALA A 85 -4.32 14.92 12.51
N SER A 86 -3.75 13.78 12.90
CA SER A 86 -2.49 13.25 12.36
C SER A 86 -2.54 11.72 12.36
N PHE A 87 -2.24 11.07 11.25
CA PHE A 87 -2.26 9.61 11.15
C PHE A 87 -1.24 9.12 10.12
N VAL A 88 -0.98 7.81 10.08
CA VAL A 88 -0.09 7.20 9.08
C VAL A 88 -0.88 6.20 8.24
N GLN A 89 -0.68 6.20 6.93
CA GLN A 89 -1.20 5.19 6.02
C GLN A 89 -0.12 4.14 5.74
N PHE A 90 -0.50 2.87 5.93
CA PHE A 90 0.12 1.70 5.30
C PHE A 90 -0.78 1.18 4.19
N THR A 91 -0.21 0.59 3.15
CA THR A 91 -0.98 0.02 2.05
C THR A 91 -0.20 -1.05 1.33
N ASP A 92 -0.89 -2.09 0.83
CA ASP A 92 -0.29 -3.10 -0.02
C ASP A 92 0.98 -3.66 0.67
N LEU A 93 0.78 -4.14 1.90
CA LEU A 93 1.82 -4.81 2.69
C LEU A 93 2.23 -6.12 2.04
N HIS A 94 1.27 -6.85 1.47
CA HIS A 94 1.45 -8.19 0.91
C HIS A 94 2.28 -9.04 1.88
N ILE A 95 1.74 -9.31 3.07
CA ILE A 95 2.36 -10.31 3.93
C ILE A 95 2.23 -11.65 3.23
N THR A 96 3.37 -12.21 2.81
CA THR A 96 3.43 -13.29 1.82
C THR A 96 4.00 -14.59 2.40
N ASP A 97 3.29 -15.70 2.23
CA ASP A 97 3.87 -17.05 2.30
C ASP A 97 4.54 -17.42 0.96
N THR A 98 5.82 -17.11 0.84
CA THR A 98 6.61 -17.38 -0.39
C THR A 98 6.82 -18.88 -0.68
N GLU A 99 6.47 -19.76 0.26
CA GLU A 99 6.59 -21.20 0.13
C GLU A 99 5.27 -21.85 -0.30
N SER A 100 4.17 -21.08 -0.30
CA SER A 100 2.84 -21.56 -0.67
C SER A 100 2.81 -22.16 -2.08
N PRO A 101 2.21 -23.35 -2.28
CA PRO A 101 2.00 -23.93 -3.60
C PRO A 101 0.96 -23.16 -4.41
N ALA A 102 0.09 -22.38 -3.77
CA ALA A 102 -0.98 -21.60 -4.38
C ALA A 102 -0.51 -20.26 -4.95
N ARG A 103 0.67 -20.28 -5.58
CA ARG A 103 1.30 -19.14 -6.24
C ARG A 103 1.72 -19.56 -7.63
N PHE A 104 1.69 -18.61 -8.56
CA PHE A 104 2.06 -18.80 -9.97
C PHE A 104 3.23 -17.91 -10.35
N GLU A 105 4.30 -17.96 -9.55
CA GLU A 105 5.50 -17.12 -9.69
C GLU A 105 6.17 -17.27 -11.05
N TYR A 106 6.04 -18.44 -11.67
CA TYR A 106 6.58 -18.73 -13.00
C TYR A 106 6.00 -17.83 -14.10
N LEU A 107 4.94 -17.06 -13.83
CA LEU A 107 4.39 -16.07 -14.74
C LEU A 107 5.14 -14.73 -14.72
N HIS A 108 6.16 -14.53 -13.87
CA HIS A 108 6.71 -13.19 -13.63
C HIS A 108 7.29 -12.49 -14.86
N ASP A 109 7.81 -13.23 -15.83
CA ASP A 109 8.34 -12.65 -17.08
C ASP A 109 7.25 -11.93 -17.89
N LEU A 110 5.99 -12.31 -17.70
CA LEU A 110 4.84 -11.68 -18.33
C LEU A 110 4.06 -10.82 -17.34
N ILE A 111 4.00 -11.19 -16.06
CA ILE A 111 3.29 -10.50 -14.98
C ILE A 111 4.28 -10.22 -13.86
N GLY A 112 5.03 -9.12 -13.94
CA GLY A 112 6.12 -8.84 -12.99
C GLY A 112 5.74 -8.87 -11.50
N SER A 113 4.46 -8.69 -11.16
CA SER A 113 3.97 -8.80 -9.78
C SER A 113 3.81 -10.24 -9.26
N ALA A 114 3.97 -11.26 -10.10
CA ALA A 114 3.84 -12.67 -9.70
C ALA A 114 5.02 -13.15 -8.85
N HIS A 115 6.17 -12.49 -8.92
CA HIS A 115 7.34 -12.80 -8.10
C HIS A 115 8.24 -11.57 -7.98
N ARG A 116 8.76 -11.33 -6.78
CA ARG A 116 9.82 -10.35 -6.54
C ARG A 116 10.94 -10.96 -5.71
N PRO A 117 12.21 -10.60 -5.97
CA PRO A 117 13.35 -11.21 -5.29
C PRO A 117 13.39 -10.95 -3.77
N GLN A 118 12.67 -9.93 -3.29
CA GLN A 118 12.64 -9.51 -1.89
C GLN A 118 11.50 -10.09 -1.04
N GLU A 119 10.50 -10.76 -1.61
CA GLU A 119 9.24 -11.11 -0.91
C GLU A 119 9.45 -11.87 0.41
N THR A 120 10.48 -12.72 0.47
CA THR A 120 10.87 -13.46 1.69
C THR A 120 11.22 -12.57 2.88
N LEU A 121 11.57 -11.31 2.66
CA LEU A 121 11.96 -10.35 3.70
C LEU A 121 10.82 -9.38 4.09
N GLY A 122 9.62 -9.55 3.53
CA GLY A 122 8.49 -8.63 3.73
C GLY A 122 8.10 -8.44 5.20
N THR A 123 8.07 -9.51 5.99
CA THR A 123 7.75 -9.42 7.43
C THR A 123 8.81 -8.63 8.21
N ALA A 124 10.09 -8.78 7.87
CA ALA A 124 11.17 -8.00 8.47
C ALA A 124 11.08 -6.51 8.10
N ALA A 125 10.74 -6.21 6.85
CA ALA A 125 10.55 -4.84 6.38
C ALA A 125 9.35 -4.16 7.07
N THR A 126 8.23 -4.87 7.21
CA THR A 126 7.04 -4.37 7.91
C THR A 126 7.32 -4.12 9.39
N ALA A 127 8.07 -4.99 10.07
CA ALA A 127 8.48 -4.75 11.45
C ALA A 127 9.35 -3.49 11.61
N ALA A 128 10.26 -3.24 10.66
CA ALA A 128 11.05 -2.00 10.62
C ALA A 128 10.18 -0.77 10.29
N LEU A 129 9.12 -0.92 9.49
CA LEU A 129 8.15 0.14 9.21
C LEU A 129 7.32 0.50 10.46
N VAL A 130 6.87 -0.50 11.22
CA VAL A 130 6.25 -0.33 12.54
C VAL A 130 7.21 0.41 13.49
N GLY A 131 8.49 0.02 13.50
CA GLY A 131 9.56 0.73 14.22
C GLY A 131 9.62 2.22 13.85
N ARG A 132 9.58 2.52 12.54
CA ARG A 132 9.58 3.92 12.06
C ARG A 132 8.45 4.73 12.64
N VAL A 133 7.21 4.25 12.59
CA VAL A 133 6.04 4.97 13.13
C VAL A 133 6.19 5.20 14.63
N ASN A 134 6.61 4.17 15.37
CA ASN A 134 6.85 4.24 16.81
C ASN A 134 7.96 5.24 17.21
N SER A 135 8.96 5.44 16.35
CA SER A 135 10.06 6.39 16.55
C SER A 135 9.67 7.85 16.25
N LEU A 136 8.79 8.06 15.26
CA LEU A 136 8.35 9.37 14.81
C LEU A 136 7.40 10.01 15.83
N ARG A 137 6.34 9.27 16.22
CA ARG A 137 5.27 9.63 17.17
C ARG A 137 4.43 10.87 16.83
N LEU A 138 5.00 11.85 16.15
CA LEU A 138 4.42 13.17 15.90
C LEU A 138 4.41 13.47 14.40
N GLY A 139 3.36 14.17 13.95
CA GLY A 139 3.28 14.77 12.63
C GLY A 139 4.40 15.79 12.39
N PRO A 140 5.16 15.68 11.29
CA PRO A 140 6.20 16.63 10.89
C PRO A 140 5.83 18.12 10.90
N PHE A 141 4.59 18.49 10.57
CA PHE A 141 4.22 19.91 10.34
C PHE A 141 3.40 20.55 11.46
N THR A 142 2.56 19.77 12.14
CA THR A 142 1.72 20.25 13.24
C THR A 142 2.30 19.92 14.61
N GLY A 143 3.23 18.97 14.69
CA GLY A 143 3.75 18.44 15.96
C GLY A 143 2.72 17.64 16.76
N ARG A 144 1.52 17.41 16.21
CA ARG A 144 0.46 16.61 16.84
C ARG A 144 0.88 15.15 16.93
N PRO A 145 0.62 14.44 18.03
CA PRO A 145 0.78 12.99 18.08
C PRO A 145 -0.05 12.28 17.00
N PHE A 146 0.45 11.17 16.47
CA PHE A 146 -0.36 10.32 15.59
C PHE A 146 -1.56 9.77 16.38
N ASP A 147 -2.76 10.02 15.85
CA ASP A 147 -4.03 9.55 16.38
C ASP A 147 -4.21 8.04 16.10
N PHE A 148 -3.77 7.56 14.93
CA PHE A 148 -3.83 6.14 14.53
C PHE A 148 -2.93 5.81 13.32
N VAL A 149 -2.85 4.52 12.97
CA VAL A 149 -2.39 4.02 11.66
C VAL A 149 -3.59 3.43 10.89
N MET A 150 -3.66 3.67 9.58
CA MET A 150 -4.64 3.06 8.68
C MET A 150 -3.94 2.09 7.73
N THR A 151 -4.42 0.87 7.58
CA THR A 151 -4.09 0.04 6.42
C THR A 151 -5.16 0.19 5.34
N THR A 152 -4.77 0.46 4.09
CA THR A 152 -5.71 0.63 2.97
C THR A 152 -5.82 -0.61 2.08
N GLY A 153 -5.87 -1.80 2.70
CA GLY A 153 -6.03 -3.08 1.98
C GLY A 153 -4.73 -3.72 1.49
N ASP A 154 -4.89 -4.91 0.93
CA ASP A 154 -3.81 -5.81 0.49
C ASP A 154 -2.81 -6.05 1.63
N ASN A 155 -3.39 -6.48 2.76
CA ASN A 155 -2.65 -6.73 3.99
C ASN A 155 -1.94 -8.07 3.90
N THR A 156 -2.64 -9.10 3.44
CA THR A 156 -2.12 -10.41 3.03
C THR A 156 -1.85 -10.42 1.53
N ASP A 157 -1.18 -11.44 1.00
CA ASP A 157 -0.90 -11.55 -0.43
C ASP A 157 -1.77 -12.60 -1.13
N ASN A 158 -2.04 -13.70 -0.45
CA ASN A 158 -2.70 -14.86 -1.04
C ASN A 158 -3.91 -15.33 -0.22
N HIS A 159 -4.44 -14.48 0.67
CA HIS A 159 -5.61 -14.77 1.51
C HIS A 159 -5.38 -16.02 2.39
N GLU A 160 -4.20 -16.20 2.99
CA GLU A 160 -3.90 -17.38 3.83
C GLU A 160 -4.02 -17.09 5.34
N HIS A 161 -4.52 -18.06 6.12
CA HIS A 161 -4.62 -17.92 7.59
C HIS A 161 -3.27 -17.61 8.25
N LEU A 162 -2.19 -18.20 7.75
CA LEU A 162 -0.83 -17.98 8.23
C LEU A 162 -0.31 -16.57 7.88
N GLU A 163 -0.61 -16.04 6.69
CA GLU A 163 -0.30 -14.65 6.33
C GLU A 163 -1.06 -13.67 7.22
N LEU A 164 -2.34 -13.93 7.49
CA LEU A 164 -3.18 -13.13 8.38
C LEU A 164 -2.66 -13.12 9.82
N ASP A 165 -2.23 -14.27 10.36
CA ASP A 165 -1.59 -14.37 11.68
C ASP A 165 -0.33 -13.51 11.76
N TRP A 166 0.53 -13.57 10.73
CA TRP A 166 1.74 -12.76 10.67
C TRP A 166 1.43 -11.26 10.58
N PHE A 167 0.47 -10.87 9.73
CA PHE A 167 0.02 -9.49 9.61
C PHE A 167 -0.46 -8.93 10.96
N LEU A 168 -1.35 -9.65 11.65
CA LEU A 168 -1.89 -9.23 12.94
C LEU A 168 -0.78 -9.14 13.99
N LYS A 169 0.14 -10.11 14.07
CA LYS A 169 1.29 -10.05 15.01
C LYS A 169 2.29 -8.95 14.67
N LEU A 170 2.47 -8.61 13.39
CA LEU A 170 3.33 -7.49 12.99
C LEU A 170 2.81 -6.17 13.56
N LEU A 171 1.51 -5.92 13.43
CA LEU A 171 0.89 -4.66 13.86
C LEU A 171 0.52 -4.63 15.34
N ASN A 172 0.08 -5.74 15.93
CA ASN A 172 -0.29 -5.82 17.34
C ASN A 172 0.90 -6.10 18.27
N GLY A 173 2.00 -6.61 17.70
CA GLY A 173 3.13 -7.12 18.44
C GLY A 173 2.99 -8.62 18.70
N GLY A 174 4.11 -9.33 18.67
CA GLY A 174 4.11 -10.79 18.82
C GLY A 174 5.28 -11.45 18.10
N THR A 175 5.46 -12.74 18.39
CA THR A 175 6.49 -13.56 17.75
C THR A 175 5.97 -14.16 16.44
N ILE A 176 6.71 -13.91 15.37
CA ILE A 176 6.40 -14.36 14.01
C ILE A 176 7.46 -15.36 13.60
N THR A 177 7.05 -16.43 12.94
CA THR A 177 7.95 -17.35 12.22
C THR A 177 7.53 -17.32 10.77
N PRO A 178 8.19 -16.50 9.92
CA PRO A 178 7.80 -16.25 8.53
C PRO A 178 8.22 -17.41 7.61
N SER A 179 7.76 -18.62 7.94
CA SER A 179 8.02 -19.84 7.18
C SER A 179 6.86 -20.83 7.33
N SER A 180 6.60 -21.58 6.27
CA SER A 180 5.58 -22.62 6.17
C SER A 180 6.18 -23.92 5.61
N GLY A 181 5.49 -25.04 5.79
CA GLY A 181 6.02 -26.34 5.35
C GLY A 181 7.13 -26.86 6.27
N ASP A 182 8.30 -27.19 5.71
CA ASP A 182 9.41 -27.77 6.47
C ASP A 182 10.06 -26.72 7.40
N PRO A 183 10.05 -26.93 8.74
CA PRO A 183 10.59 -25.94 9.68
C PRO A 183 12.13 -25.82 9.64
N THR A 184 12.82 -26.67 8.88
CA THR A 184 14.28 -26.73 8.84
C THR A 184 14.89 -26.25 7.54
N ARG A 185 14.08 -25.99 6.49
CA ARG A 185 14.57 -25.53 5.19
C ARG A 185 13.53 -24.69 4.47
N TYR A 186 14.00 -23.77 3.62
CA TYR A 186 13.13 -23.01 2.74
C TYR A 186 12.74 -23.83 1.49
N GLU A 187 11.45 -23.85 1.16
CA GLU A 187 10.84 -24.67 0.12
C GLU A 187 10.28 -23.86 -1.06
N GLY A 188 10.33 -22.53 -1.03
CA GLY A 188 9.89 -21.65 -2.12
C GLY A 188 10.81 -21.60 -3.35
N VAL A 189 10.43 -20.79 -4.34
CA VAL A 189 11.08 -20.77 -5.68
C VAL A 189 12.54 -20.34 -5.67
N GLN A 190 12.96 -19.52 -4.70
CA GLN A 190 14.33 -19.02 -4.58
C GLN A 190 15.34 -20.10 -4.10
N ALA A 191 14.88 -21.29 -3.71
CA ALA A 191 15.72 -22.47 -3.44
C ALA A 191 15.43 -23.63 -4.40
N SER A 192 14.92 -23.32 -5.59
CA SER A 192 14.54 -24.34 -6.58
C SER A 192 15.68 -24.78 -7.49
N GLY A 193 16.76 -23.99 -7.62
CA GLY A 193 17.78 -24.21 -8.65
C GLY A 193 17.31 -23.87 -10.07
N SER A 194 16.14 -23.23 -10.23
CA SER A 194 15.63 -22.77 -11.51
C SER A 194 16.24 -21.41 -11.88
N PRO A 195 16.76 -21.23 -13.11
CA PRO A 195 17.27 -19.95 -13.60
C PRO A 195 16.15 -18.92 -13.89
N LEU A 196 14.88 -19.29 -13.70
CA LEU A 196 13.78 -18.35 -13.76
C LEU A 196 13.81 -17.36 -12.58
N PHE A 197 14.26 -17.82 -11.40
CA PHE A 197 14.23 -17.05 -10.16
C PHE A 197 15.63 -16.70 -9.66
N TRP A 198 15.74 -15.63 -8.88
CA TRP A 198 16.98 -15.34 -8.15
C TRP A 198 17.19 -16.37 -7.03
N ASN A 199 18.31 -17.08 -7.07
CA ASN A 199 18.73 -18.02 -6.03
C ASN A 199 19.85 -17.35 -5.21
N PRO A 200 19.58 -16.87 -3.97
CA PRO A 200 20.54 -16.06 -3.23
C PRO A 200 21.76 -16.84 -2.75
N ASP A 201 21.64 -18.15 -2.52
CA ASP A 201 22.74 -18.98 -2.02
C ASP A 201 23.78 -19.30 -3.11
N GLU A 202 23.33 -19.49 -4.35
CA GLU A 202 24.18 -19.88 -5.48
C GLU A 202 23.76 -19.17 -6.77
N PRO A 203 24.67 -18.39 -7.40
CA PRO A 203 24.42 -17.79 -8.71
C PRO A 203 24.21 -18.87 -9.76
N LEU A 204 23.20 -18.72 -10.61
CA LEU A 204 22.90 -19.67 -11.67
C LEU A 204 23.37 -19.15 -13.02
N GLY A 205 23.81 -20.07 -13.88
CA GLY A 205 24.14 -19.72 -15.26
C GLY A 205 22.87 -19.40 -16.04
N GLY A 206 22.83 -18.23 -16.68
CA GLY A 206 21.73 -17.84 -17.58
C GLY A 206 20.51 -17.23 -16.90
N ASP A 207 20.53 -16.99 -15.58
CA ASP A 207 19.45 -16.27 -14.90
C ASP A 207 19.61 -14.73 -15.04
N ALA A 208 18.48 -14.03 -15.19
CA ALA A 208 18.45 -12.60 -15.44
C ALA A 208 18.94 -11.76 -14.25
N TYR A 209 18.83 -12.28 -13.02
CA TYR A 209 19.23 -11.59 -11.80
C TYR A 209 20.76 -11.57 -11.64
N THR A 210 21.42 -12.71 -11.84
CA THR A 210 22.89 -12.82 -11.89
C THR A 210 23.45 -11.99 -13.03
N ALA A 211 22.80 -11.98 -14.21
CA ALA A 211 23.20 -11.13 -15.33
C ALA A 211 23.07 -9.62 -15.01
N LYS A 212 22.06 -9.22 -14.22
CA LYS A 212 21.92 -7.86 -13.71
C LYS A 212 22.94 -7.50 -12.62
N GLY A 213 23.53 -8.51 -11.97
CA GLY A 213 24.55 -8.37 -10.93
C GLY A 213 24.02 -8.53 -9.50
N PHE A 214 22.90 -9.24 -9.30
CA PHE A 214 22.43 -9.58 -7.96
C PHE A 214 23.52 -10.31 -7.17
N PRO A 215 23.67 -9.99 -5.87
CA PRO A 215 24.71 -10.57 -5.04
C PRO A 215 24.40 -12.03 -4.69
N ARG A 216 25.47 -12.81 -4.43
CA ARG A 216 25.38 -14.06 -3.69
C ARG A 216 25.32 -13.75 -2.19
N ILE A 217 24.26 -14.18 -1.52
CA ILE A 217 24.01 -13.97 -0.08
C ILE A 217 23.66 -15.31 0.57
N PRO A 218 24.67 -16.14 0.91
CA PRO A 218 24.43 -17.44 1.52
C PRO A 218 23.70 -17.33 2.87
N GLY A 219 22.72 -18.21 3.09
CA GLY A 219 21.92 -18.26 4.31
C GLY A 219 20.91 -17.13 4.44
N LEU A 220 20.63 -16.38 3.35
CA LEU A 220 19.59 -15.35 3.36
C LEU A 220 18.22 -15.96 3.66
N LEU A 221 17.85 -17.04 2.97
CA LEU A 221 16.53 -17.67 3.08
C LEU A 221 16.31 -18.28 4.48
N THR A 222 17.35 -18.87 5.07
CA THR A 222 17.29 -19.34 6.47
C THR A 222 17.05 -18.19 7.45
N ALA A 223 17.71 -17.05 7.25
CA ALA A 223 17.50 -15.88 8.10
C ALA A 223 16.16 -15.20 7.85
N ALA A 224 15.67 -15.21 6.61
CA ALA A 224 14.35 -14.71 6.24
C ALA A 224 13.25 -15.48 6.96
N GLY A 225 13.36 -16.81 7.05
CA GLY A 225 12.41 -17.69 7.74
C GLY A 225 12.57 -17.78 9.26
N ALA A 226 13.59 -17.13 9.85
CA ALA A 226 13.88 -17.25 11.28
C ALA A 226 12.86 -16.48 12.13
N SER A 227 12.51 -17.04 13.30
CA SER A 227 11.57 -16.39 14.21
C SER A 227 12.12 -15.05 14.74
N PHE A 228 11.26 -14.04 14.79
CA PHE A 228 11.55 -12.76 15.43
C PHE A 228 10.31 -12.21 16.13
N THR A 229 10.49 -11.17 16.96
CA THR A 229 9.37 -10.51 17.65
C THR A 229 9.16 -9.11 17.11
N SER A 230 7.96 -8.82 16.61
CA SER A 230 7.54 -7.44 16.30
C SER A 230 7.18 -6.71 17.59
N ALA A 231 7.55 -5.44 17.67
CA ALA A 231 7.17 -4.58 18.78
C ALA A 231 5.67 -4.19 18.76
N GLY A 232 5.00 -4.34 17.61
CA GLY A 232 3.67 -3.79 17.39
C GLY A 232 3.65 -2.26 17.31
N LEU A 233 2.56 -1.72 16.79
CA LEU A 233 2.28 -0.28 16.81
C LEU A 233 1.98 0.19 18.24
N ARG A 234 2.35 1.43 18.54
CA ARG A 234 2.08 2.09 19.84
C ARG A 234 0.88 3.02 19.84
N VAL A 235 0.22 3.11 18.69
CA VAL A 235 -1.01 3.88 18.49
C VAL A 235 -2.06 2.93 17.95
N PRO A 236 -3.35 3.23 18.13
CA PRO A 236 -4.43 2.44 17.55
C PRO A 236 -4.27 2.30 16.04
N TRP A 237 -4.81 1.23 15.46
CA TRP A 237 -4.84 1.07 14.01
C TRP A 237 -6.17 0.52 13.50
N TYR A 238 -6.46 0.86 12.25
CA TYR A 238 -7.70 0.55 11.53
C TYR A 238 -7.38 -0.15 10.21
N CYS A 239 -8.28 -1.05 9.80
CA CYS A 239 -8.09 -1.89 8.61
C CYS A 239 -9.13 -1.61 7.52
N THR A 240 -8.69 -1.40 6.29
CA THR A 240 -9.50 -1.59 5.07
C THR A 240 -9.16 -2.94 4.45
N PHE A 241 -10.16 -3.56 3.82
CA PHE A 241 -10.04 -4.83 3.09
C PHE A 241 -9.63 -4.58 1.63
N GLY A 242 -8.66 -5.33 1.11
CA GLY A 242 -8.20 -5.26 -0.29
C GLY A 242 -8.44 -6.56 -1.08
N ASN A 243 -8.20 -6.54 -2.39
CA ASN A 243 -8.48 -7.71 -3.25
C ASN A 243 -7.54 -8.90 -2.95
N HIS A 244 -6.31 -8.67 -2.50
CA HIS A 244 -5.41 -9.74 -2.03
C HIS A 244 -5.82 -10.35 -0.69
N ASP A 245 -6.67 -9.66 0.08
CA ASP A 245 -7.30 -10.21 1.29
C ASP A 245 -8.55 -11.05 0.95
N ASP A 246 -9.01 -11.03 -0.30
CA ASP A 246 -10.27 -11.62 -0.75
C ASP A 246 -10.08 -12.76 -1.76
N SER A 247 -8.96 -12.79 -2.48
CA SER A 247 -8.77 -13.70 -3.62
C SER A 247 -7.34 -14.21 -3.78
N VAL A 248 -7.18 -15.34 -4.50
CA VAL A 248 -5.88 -15.95 -4.80
C VAL A 248 -5.01 -14.94 -5.56
N VAL A 249 -3.92 -14.51 -4.94
CA VAL A 249 -3.01 -13.45 -5.40
C VAL A 249 -3.78 -12.23 -5.93
N GLY A 250 -4.87 -11.85 -5.25
CA GLY A 250 -5.67 -10.68 -5.61
C GLY A 250 -6.37 -10.72 -6.98
N THR A 251 -6.47 -11.90 -7.61
CA THR A 251 -6.80 -11.99 -9.04
C THR A 251 -7.85 -13.03 -9.40
N LEU A 252 -7.83 -14.22 -8.78
CA LEU A 252 -8.73 -15.30 -9.19
C LEU A 252 -10.09 -15.21 -8.49
N PRO A 253 -11.20 -15.58 -9.16
CA PRO A 253 -12.50 -15.61 -8.52
C PRO A 253 -12.55 -16.67 -7.40
N ASP A 254 -13.46 -16.47 -6.44
CA ASP A 254 -13.72 -17.44 -5.38
C ASP A 254 -14.46 -18.70 -5.91
N GLY A 255 -14.56 -19.74 -5.06
CA GLY A 255 -15.33 -20.95 -5.35
C GLY A 255 -14.61 -21.96 -6.26
N ILE A 256 -13.30 -21.81 -6.45
CA ILE A 256 -12.47 -22.73 -7.24
C ILE A 256 -12.50 -24.13 -6.60
N PRO A 257 -12.94 -25.18 -7.31
CA PRO A 257 -12.91 -26.55 -6.78
C PRO A 257 -11.47 -27.01 -6.50
N GLY A 258 -11.23 -27.56 -5.31
CA GLY A 258 -9.92 -28.06 -4.91
C GLY A 258 -8.95 -26.98 -4.41
N LEU A 259 -9.44 -25.76 -4.15
CA LEU A 259 -8.60 -24.63 -3.74
C LEU A 259 -7.85 -24.92 -2.43
N ALA A 260 -8.53 -25.38 -1.39
CA ALA A 260 -7.89 -25.69 -0.11
C ALA A 260 -6.81 -26.77 -0.22
N GLU A 261 -7.04 -27.79 -1.05
CA GLU A 261 -6.08 -28.85 -1.35
C GLU A 261 -4.87 -28.32 -2.13
N TRP A 262 -5.07 -27.35 -3.01
CA TRP A 262 -3.98 -26.66 -3.69
C TRP A 262 -3.11 -25.94 -2.68
N TYR A 263 -3.67 -25.04 -1.87
CA TYR A 263 -2.95 -24.24 -0.85
C TYR A 263 -2.19 -25.09 0.18
N THR A 264 -2.82 -26.15 0.67
CA THR A 264 -2.24 -26.98 1.76
C THR A 264 -1.39 -28.14 1.24
N GLY A 265 -1.32 -28.31 -0.09
CA GLY A 265 -0.74 -29.47 -0.76
C GLY A 265 0.78 -29.49 -0.81
N ARG A 266 1.30 -30.54 -1.47
CA ARG A 266 2.74 -30.82 -1.61
C ARG A 266 3.35 -30.39 -2.94
N TYR A 267 2.55 -29.99 -3.91
CA TYR A 267 3.03 -29.76 -5.29
C TYR A 267 2.96 -28.29 -5.64
N LYS A 268 4.13 -27.66 -5.76
CA LYS A 268 4.29 -26.29 -6.21
C LYS A 268 4.75 -26.27 -7.65
N VAL A 269 3.98 -25.67 -8.54
CA VAL A 269 4.40 -25.46 -9.93
C VAL A 269 5.39 -24.31 -9.98
N ILE A 270 6.59 -24.56 -10.49
CA ILE A 270 7.69 -23.58 -10.54
C ILE A 270 8.09 -23.22 -11.98
N GLY A 271 7.41 -23.78 -12.99
CA GLY A 271 7.69 -23.51 -14.38
C GLY A 271 6.71 -24.20 -15.32
N LYS A 272 6.48 -23.59 -16.49
CA LYS A 272 5.71 -24.16 -17.60
C LYS A 272 6.37 -23.79 -18.92
N ASP A 273 5.93 -24.43 -20.01
CA ASP A 273 6.35 -24.03 -21.35
C ASP A 273 5.83 -22.63 -21.71
N GLU A 274 6.51 -21.97 -22.64
CA GLU A 274 6.24 -20.59 -23.06
C GLU A 274 4.80 -20.38 -23.53
N SER A 275 4.23 -21.36 -24.26
CA SER A 275 2.89 -21.23 -24.82
C SER A 275 1.81 -21.24 -23.74
N THR A 276 1.96 -22.12 -22.75
CA THR A 276 1.06 -22.19 -21.60
C THR A 276 1.18 -20.95 -20.73
N THR A 277 2.41 -20.50 -20.45
CA THR A 277 2.65 -19.26 -19.69
C THR A 277 2.02 -18.05 -20.38
N ALA A 278 2.19 -17.90 -21.70
CA ALA A 278 1.60 -16.81 -22.47
C ALA A 278 0.06 -16.83 -22.43
N LYS A 279 -0.54 -18.01 -22.59
CA LYS A 279 -2.00 -18.21 -22.51
C LYS A 279 -2.54 -17.81 -21.12
N LEU A 280 -1.91 -18.31 -20.05
CA LEU A 280 -2.31 -18.02 -18.68
C LEU A 280 -2.18 -16.53 -18.36
N ALA A 281 -1.06 -15.91 -18.73
CA ALA A 281 -0.84 -14.49 -18.51
C ALA A 281 -1.84 -13.61 -19.27
N ALA A 282 -2.20 -13.98 -20.50
CA ALA A 282 -3.21 -13.27 -21.28
C ALA A 282 -4.60 -13.37 -20.65
N ALA A 283 -4.98 -14.55 -20.13
CA ALA A 283 -6.25 -14.76 -19.45
C ALA A 283 -6.35 -13.91 -18.17
N ILE A 284 -5.31 -13.91 -17.34
CA ILE A 284 -5.27 -13.12 -16.10
C ILE A 284 -5.39 -11.61 -16.38
N LYS A 285 -4.72 -11.11 -17.42
CA LYS A 285 -4.70 -9.68 -17.75
C LYS A 285 -5.96 -9.15 -18.43
N THR A 286 -6.86 -10.03 -18.87
CA THR A 286 -8.02 -9.64 -19.68
C THR A 286 -9.27 -9.65 -18.80
N PRO A 287 -9.84 -8.48 -18.45
CA PRO A 287 -11.07 -8.42 -17.67
C PRO A 287 -12.18 -9.24 -18.33
N GLY A 288 -12.88 -10.06 -17.53
CA GLY A 288 -13.94 -10.97 -17.99
C GLY A 288 -13.48 -12.25 -18.70
N ALA A 289 -12.17 -12.46 -18.89
CA ALA A 289 -11.68 -13.72 -19.46
C ALA A 289 -11.75 -14.87 -18.45
N THR A 290 -12.01 -16.08 -18.93
CA THR A 290 -11.96 -17.29 -18.10
C THR A 290 -10.51 -17.73 -17.92
N VAL A 291 -10.02 -17.69 -16.68
CA VAL A 291 -8.70 -18.25 -16.33
C VAL A 291 -8.83 -19.77 -16.18
N PRO A 292 -8.04 -20.59 -16.91
CA PRO A 292 -8.09 -22.04 -16.77
C PRO A 292 -7.37 -22.46 -15.49
N VAL A 293 -8.07 -22.41 -14.35
CA VAL A 293 -7.47 -22.56 -13.02
C VAL A 293 -6.74 -23.90 -12.84
N SER A 294 -7.26 -24.99 -13.40
CA SER A 294 -6.58 -26.29 -13.39
C SER A 294 -5.21 -26.28 -14.07
N GLU A 295 -5.01 -25.42 -15.06
CA GLU A 295 -3.71 -25.26 -15.73
C GLU A 295 -2.73 -24.43 -14.90
N LEU A 296 -3.19 -23.62 -13.93
CA LEU A 296 -2.29 -22.89 -13.02
C LEU A 296 -1.51 -23.87 -12.12
N PHE A 297 -2.20 -24.85 -11.54
CA PHE A 297 -1.62 -25.79 -10.59
C PHE A 297 -1.33 -27.18 -11.16
N GLY A 298 -1.82 -27.50 -12.36
CA GLY A 298 -1.59 -28.77 -13.04
C GLY A 298 -0.50 -28.70 -14.12
N GLY A 299 0.36 -29.73 -14.18
CA GLY A 299 1.41 -29.85 -15.20
C GLY A 299 2.56 -28.84 -15.06
N GLY A 300 3.60 -29.00 -15.90
CA GLY A 300 4.82 -28.19 -15.84
C GLY A 300 5.89 -28.78 -14.92
N VAL A 301 6.87 -27.95 -14.56
CA VAL A 301 7.94 -28.28 -13.62
C VAL A 301 7.39 -28.13 -12.21
N VAL A 302 7.43 -29.21 -11.43
CA VAL A 302 6.89 -29.27 -10.07
C VAL A 302 8.03 -29.42 -9.07
N ARG A 303 7.96 -28.65 -7.99
CA ARG A 303 8.73 -28.84 -6.76
C ARG A 303 7.84 -29.51 -5.73
N GLU A 304 8.33 -30.58 -5.11
CA GLU A 304 7.69 -31.15 -3.93
C GLU A 304 8.08 -30.30 -2.71
N ILE A 305 7.07 -29.89 -1.95
CA ILE A 305 7.18 -29.13 -0.71
C ILE A 305 6.41 -29.86 0.39
N THR A 306 6.66 -29.50 1.63
CA THR A 306 5.95 -30.07 2.77
C THR A 306 4.54 -29.48 2.84
N PRO A 307 3.49 -30.32 2.90
CA PRO A 307 2.13 -29.87 3.17
C PRO A 307 2.03 -29.06 4.45
N ASP A 308 1.23 -28.01 4.45
CA ASP A 308 1.00 -27.18 5.63
C ASP A 308 -0.46 -26.74 5.68
N SER A 309 -1.18 -27.19 6.70
CA SER A 309 -2.60 -26.85 6.88
C SER A 309 -2.84 -25.39 7.24
N ARG A 310 -1.81 -24.67 7.70
CA ARG A 310 -1.91 -23.24 8.06
C ARG A 310 -2.07 -22.34 6.83
N ARG A 311 -1.71 -22.84 5.63
CA ARG A 311 -1.92 -22.17 4.34
C ARG A 311 -3.36 -22.13 3.88
N ARG A 312 -4.29 -22.79 4.58
CA ARG A 312 -5.70 -22.81 4.18
C ARG A 312 -6.16 -21.37 3.94
N PRO A 313 -6.84 -21.08 2.81
CA PRO A 313 -7.35 -19.74 2.60
C PRO A 313 -8.43 -19.41 3.64
N PHE A 314 -8.48 -18.17 4.10
CA PHE A 314 -9.56 -17.71 4.96
C PHE A 314 -10.83 -17.39 4.12
N THR A 315 -11.87 -16.92 4.78
CA THR A 315 -13.02 -16.27 4.13
C THR A 315 -13.10 -14.84 4.62
N THR A 316 -13.83 -13.95 3.94
CA THR A 316 -14.03 -12.57 4.43
C THR A 316 -14.56 -12.53 5.87
N ALA A 317 -15.43 -13.49 6.25
CA ALA A 317 -15.92 -13.61 7.63
C ALA A 317 -14.80 -14.00 8.62
N GLU A 318 -13.97 -14.99 8.26
CA GLU A 318 -12.81 -15.40 9.07
C GLU A 318 -11.79 -14.27 9.21
N PHE A 319 -11.57 -13.45 8.16
CA PHE A 319 -10.72 -12.24 8.24
C PHE A 319 -11.23 -11.28 9.31
N VAL A 320 -12.51 -10.91 9.24
CA VAL A 320 -13.12 -9.98 10.20
C VAL A 320 -13.12 -10.56 11.61
N GLN A 321 -13.45 -11.85 11.75
CA GLN A 321 -13.44 -12.52 13.04
C GLN A 321 -12.04 -12.57 13.67
N ALA A 322 -10.98 -12.75 12.87
CA ALA A 322 -9.62 -12.66 13.38
C ALA A 322 -9.29 -11.26 13.94
N HIS A 323 -9.81 -10.19 13.33
CA HIS A 323 -9.65 -8.82 13.86
C HIS A 323 -10.49 -8.58 15.13
N LEU A 324 -11.65 -9.23 15.25
CA LEU A 324 -12.52 -9.16 16.43
C LEU A 324 -12.02 -10.02 17.59
N ASP A 325 -11.08 -10.94 17.37
CA ASP A 325 -10.51 -11.75 18.44
C ASP A 325 -9.76 -10.85 19.44
N ALA A 326 -10.10 -10.98 20.73
CA ALA A 326 -9.46 -10.25 21.81
C ALA A 326 -7.93 -10.47 21.86
N ALA A 327 -7.45 -11.64 21.42
CA ALA A 327 -6.02 -11.92 21.29
C ALA A 327 -5.31 -11.00 20.29
N ASN A 328 -6.06 -10.46 19.32
CA ASN A 328 -5.59 -9.58 18.27
C ASN A 328 -5.96 -8.12 18.51
N THR A 329 -6.35 -7.70 19.72
CA THR A 329 -6.67 -6.28 19.97
C THR A 329 -5.45 -5.37 19.90
N GLY A 330 -4.27 -5.83 20.34
CA GLY A 330 -3.03 -5.03 20.34
C GLY A 330 -3.21 -3.61 20.92
N PRO A 331 -2.74 -2.55 20.24
CA PRO A 331 -2.94 -1.15 20.68
C PRO A 331 -4.39 -0.63 20.46
N GLY A 332 -5.28 -1.47 19.93
CA GLY A 332 -6.69 -1.18 19.70
C GLY A 332 -6.99 -0.38 18.43
N PRO A 333 -8.26 0.02 18.25
CA PRO A 333 -9.41 -0.47 19.02
C PRO A 333 -9.65 -1.97 18.75
N GLU A 334 -10.40 -2.64 19.63
CA GLU A 334 -10.91 -3.99 19.35
C GLU A 334 -11.60 -4.03 17.97
N GLY A 335 -11.32 -5.05 17.16
CA GLY A 335 -11.83 -5.15 15.79
C GLY A 335 -11.10 -4.31 14.76
N HIS A 336 -10.20 -3.40 15.16
CA HIS A 336 -9.47 -2.50 14.25
C HIS A 336 -10.39 -1.78 13.25
N GLY A 337 -11.55 -1.36 13.73
CA GLY A 337 -12.61 -0.70 12.97
C GLY A 337 -13.79 -1.60 12.63
N PHE A 338 -13.59 -2.91 12.50
CA PHE A 338 -14.69 -3.85 12.40
C PHE A 338 -15.43 -4.00 13.72
N THR A 339 -16.70 -4.39 13.62
CA THR A 339 -17.57 -4.68 14.77
C THR A 339 -18.30 -5.99 14.54
N GLY A 340 -19.09 -6.44 15.53
CA GLY A 340 -19.98 -7.59 15.36
C GLY A 340 -20.94 -7.47 14.16
N ASN A 341 -21.25 -6.26 13.69
CA ASN A 341 -22.07 -6.04 12.49
C ASN A 341 -21.36 -6.42 11.19
N ASN A 342 -20.04 -6.60 11.22
CA ASN A 342 -19.21 -7.00 10.08
C ASN A 342 -18.82 -8.49 10.13
N ALA A 343 -19.13 -9.20 11.22
CA ALA A 343 -18.57 -10.52 11.54
C ALA A 343 -19.02 -11.65 10.60
N ASP A 344 -20.08 -11.43 9.82
CA ASP A 344 -20.52 -12.34 8.77
C ASP A 344 -19.74 -12.18 7.46
N GLY A 345 -18.87 -11.17 7.35
CA GLY A 345 -18.06 -10.88 6.16
C GLY A 345 -18.85 -10.30 4.99
N ALA A 346 -20.16 -10.07 5.12
CA ALA A 346 -20.99 -9.58 4.03
C ALA A 346 -20.80 -8.07 3.81
N ASN A 347 -20.56 -7.31 4.87
CA ASN A 347 -20.30 -5.88 4.81
C ASN A 347 -19.06 -5.56 5.64
N VAL A 348 -17.95 -5.19 5.00
CA VAL A 348 -16.67 -4.90 5.67
C VAL A 348 -16.26 -3.43 5.56
N TYR A 349 -17.25 -2.54 5.55
CA TYR A 349 -17.08 -1.09 5.61
C TYR A 349 -17.63 -0.53 6.94
N TYR A 350 -17.08 0.59 7.39
CA TYR A 350 -17.43 1.20 8.69
C TYR A 350 -17.04 2.68 8.77
N THR A 351 -17.59 3.38 9.75
CA THR A 351 -17.16 4.72 10.14
C THR A 351 -16.45 4.69 11.48
N PHE A 352 -15.48 5.58 11.68
CA PHE A 352 -14.80 5.75 12.97
C PHE A 352 -14.46 7.23 13.20
N ARG A 353 -14.22 7.61 14.45
CA ARG A 353 -13.81 8.98 14.78
C ARG A 353 -12.30 9.10 14.67
N ILE A 354 -11.83 9.97 13.78
CA ILE A 354 -10.40 10.30 13.64
C ILE A 354 -9.99 11.26 14.77
N ALA A 355 -10.76 12.34 14.95
CA ALA A 355 -10.50 13.40 15.92
C ALA A 355 -11.82 14.09 16.27
N PRO A 356 -11.88 15.02 17.25
CA PRO A 356 -13.07 15.86 17.43
C PRO A 356 -13.48 16.57 16.14
N GLY A 357 -14.71 16.30 15.68
CA GLY A 357 -15.26 16.88 14.45
C GLY A 357 -14.68 16.30 13.14
N ILE A 358 -13.92 15.21 13.18
CA ILE A 358 -13.40 14.54 11.98
C ILE A 358 -13.75 13.05 12.01
N THR A 359 -14.44 12.59 10.97
CA THR A 359 -14.92 11.22 10.80
C THR A 359 -14.20 10.54 9.64
N GLY A 360 -13.67 9.35 9.92
CA GLY A 360 -13.13 8.43 8.94
C GLY A 360 -14.20 7.49 8.41
N ILE A 361 -14.14 7.17 7.11
CA ILE A 361 -15.03 6.20 6.46
C ILE A 361 -14.15 5.18 5.74
N SER A 362 -14.07 3.96 6.27
CA SER A 362 -13.42 2.83 5.61
C SER A 362 -14.42 2.16 4.67
N LEU A 363 -14.04 2.00 3.41
CA LEU A 363 -14.85 1.45 2.34
C LEU A 363 -14.37 0.05 1.97
N ASP A 364 -15.31 -0.82 1.66
CA ASP A 364 -15.04 -2.01 0.86
C ASP A 364 -15.20 -1.64 -0.62
N THR A 365 -14.13 -1.78 -1.40
CA THR A 365 -14.17 -1.61 -2.86
C THR A 365 -13.83 -2.88 -3.62
N THR A 366 -13.76 -4.02 -2.91
CA THR A 366 -13.43 -5.33 -3.47
C THR A 366 -14.65 -5.99 -4.11
N THR A 367 -14.40 -7.03 -4.90
CA THR A 367 -15.43 -7.90 -5.45
C THR A 367 -14.92 -9.33 -5.57
N LEU A 368 -15.74 -10.29 -5.17
CA LEU A 368 -15.46 -11.72 -5.35
C LEU A 368 -15.60 -12.19 -6.81
N GLY A 369 -15.91 -11.27 -7.74
CA GLY A 369 -15.93 -11.54 -9.18
C GLY A 369 -14.56 -11.83 -9.79
N GLY A 370 -13.48 -11.72 -9.02
CA GLY A 370 -12.08 -11.82 -9.47
C GLY A 370 -11.58 -10.55 -10.14
N PHE A 371 -10.38 -10.61 -10.71
CA PHE A 371 -9.60 -9.49 -11.26
C PHE A 371 -9.10 -8.50 -10.20
N ALA A 372 -8.12 -7.68 -10.61
CA ALA A 372 -7.51 -6.70 -9.73
C ALA A 372 -8.42 -5.48 -9.49
N ASP A 373 -9.14 -5.02 -10.52
CA ASP A 373 -10.00 -3.84 -10.39
C ASP A 373 -11.20 -4.10 -9.47
N GLY A 374 -11.61 -3.05 -8.75
CA GLY A 374 -12.71 -3.06 -7.80
C GLY A 374 -13.99 -2.39 -8.31
N SER A 375 -14.94 -2.19 -7.40
CA SER A 375 -16.16 -1.38 -7.58
C SER A 375 -16.82 -1.11 -6.23
N ILE A 376 -17.90 -0.33 -6.18
CA ILE A 376 -18.68 -0.13 -4.96
C ILE A 376 -20.12 -0.60 -5.15
N GLY A 377 -20.66 -1.33 -4.18
CA GLY A 377 -22.06 -1.73 -4.17
C GLY A 377 -23.02 -0.54 -3.97
N LEU A 378 -24.20 -0.58 -4.60
CA LEU A 378 -25.23 0.45 -4.45
C LEU A 378 -25.68 0.67 -2.99
N GLN A 379 -25.79 -0.39 -2.18
CA GLN A 379 -26.11 -0.31 -0.77
C GLN A 379 -25.04 0.46 0.01
N GLN A 380 -23.75 0.13 -0.21
CA GLN A 380 -22.65 0.86 0.42
C GLN A 380 -22.61 2.32 -0.05
N TYR A 381 -22.81 2.58 -1.35
CA TYR A 381 -22.91 3.93 -1.90
C TYR A 381 -23.98 4.76 -1.17
N LEU A 382 -25.19 4.22 -1.02
CA LEU A 382 -26.29 4.89 -0.32
C LEU A 382 -26.01 5.02 1.19
N TRP A 383 -25.32 4.05 1.79
CA TRP A 383 -24.86 4.13 3.17
C TRP A 383 -23.85 5.26 3.38
N VAL A 384 -22.89 5.44 2.46
CA VAL A 384 -21.93 6.57 2.49
C VAL A 384 -22.68 7.89 2.34
N GLU A 385 -23.59 8.01 1.37
CA GLU A 385 -24.42 9.22 1.20
C GLU A 385 -25.14 9.58 2.51
N LYS A 386 -25.74 8.59 3.16
CA LYS A 386 -26.43 8.78 4.45
C LYS A 386 -25.45 9.14 5.57
N ALA A 387 -24.24 8.58 5.58
CA ALA A 387 -23.22 8.90 6.58
C ALA A 387 -22.75 10.35 6.44
N LEU A 388 -22.42 10.78 5.23
CA LEU A 388 -22.05 12.16 4.93
C LEU A 388 -23.19 13.12 5.29
N THR A 389 -24.41 12.84 4.83
CA THR A 389 -25.60 13.67 5.15
C THR A 389 -25.77 13.88 6.65
N ARG A 390 -25.60 12.85 7.49
CA ARG A 390 -25.77 12.99 8.96
C ARG A 390 -24.80 13.98 9.61
N GLY A 391 -23.60 14.17 9.03
CA GLY A 391 -22.59 15.10 9.53
C GLY A 391 -22.41 16.35 8.67
N SER A 392 -23.35 16.65 7.76
CA SER A 392 -23.31 17.83 6.88
C SER A 392 -24.53 18.72 7.08
N SER A 393 -24.37 19.89 7.69
CA SER A 393 -25.41 20.92 7.81
C SER A 393 -25.78 21.54 6.47
N ALA A 394 -24.88 21.47 5.49
CA ALA A 394 -25.09 21.87 4.11
C ALA A 394 -24.43 20.88 3.13
N TYR A 395 -25.18 20.46 2.12
CA TYR A 395 -24.69 19.61 1.02
C TYR A 395 -25.52 19.87 -0.25
N TYR A 396 -25.22 19.16 -1.34
CA TYR A 396 -25.95 19.26 -2.60
C TYR A 396 -26.74 17.97 -2.87
N ASP A 397 -28.01 18.10 -3.23
CA ASP A 397 -28.80 16.94 -3.67
C ASP A 397 -28.34 16.44 -5.05
N PHE A 398 -28.95 15.35 -5.52
CA PHE A 398 -28.67 14.77 -6.83
C PHE A 398 -28.85 15.76 -8.00
N TRP A 399 -29.77 16.72 -7.85
CA TRP A 399 -30.05 17.76 -8.85
C TRP A 399 -29.09 18.95 -8.76
N GLY A 400 -28.22 18.98 -7.75
CA GLY A 400 -27.30 20.08 -7.48
C GLY A 400 -27.93 21.25 -6.71
N ASN A 401 -29.10 21.07 -6.12
CA ASN A 401 -29.66 22.07 -5.20
C ASN A 401 -28.96 21.98 -3.86
N LYS A 402 -28.65 23.13 -3.28
CA LYS A 402 -28.10 23.18 -1.93
C LYS A 402 -29.21 22.85 -0.92
N VAL A 403 -28.95 21.84 -0.09
CA VAL A 403 -29.81 21.40 1.00
C VAL A 403 -29.19 21.82 2.32
N HIS A 404 -30.03 22.18 3.28
CA HIS A 404 -29.63 22.54 4.62
C HIS A 404 -30.43 21.74 5.65
N HIS A 405 -29.79 21.28 6.72
CA HIS A 405 -30.48 20.79 7.91
C HIS A 405 -29.65 20.99 9.18
N GLN A 406 -30.32 20.92 10.33
CA GLN A 406 -29.72 21.25 11.64
C GLN A 406 -28.95 20.05 12.21
N VAL A 407 -27.64 20.02 11.98
CA VAL A 407 -26.70 19.05 12.56
C VAL A 407 -25.40 19.75 12.93
N THR A 408 -24.59 19.12 13.78
CA THR A 408 -23.19 19.53 13.98
C THR A 408 -22.37 19.01 12.80
N ASP A 409 -21.70 19.92 12.10
CA ASP A 409 -20.84 19.55 10.99
C ASP A 409 -19.62 18.74 11.44
N GLU A 410 -19.30 17.73 10.63
CA GLU A 410 -18.06 16.96 10.71
C GLU A 410 -17.28 17.12 9.40
N LEU A 411 -15.96 16.97 9.46
CA LEU A 411 -15.09 16.83 8.30
C LEU A 411 -14.88 15.35 8.01
N PHE A 412 -14.80 14.97 6.74
CA PHE A 412 -14.71 13.58 6.33
C PHE A 412 -13.40 13.26 5.60
N VAL A 413 -12.82 12.11 5.95
CA VAL A 413 -11.72 11.47 5.23
C VAL A 413 -12.13 10.03 4.92
N LEU A 414 -12.10 9.66 3.64
CA LEU A 414 -12.48 8.32 3.19
C LEU A 414 -11.23 7.47 2.95
N PHE A 415 -11.36 6.16 3.13
CA PHE A 415 -10.30 5.17 2.94
C PHE A 415 -10.82 4.01 2.12
N SER A 416 -10.08 3.57 1.11
CA SER A 416 -10.39 2.38 0.32
C SER A 416 -9.11 1.72 -0.16
N HIS A 417 -9.22 0.50 -0.68
CA HIS A 417 -8.12 -0.11 -1.41
C HIS A 417 -7.98 0.50 -2.81
N HIS A 418 -9.02 0.34 -3.64
CA HIS A 418 -9.04 0.85 -5.01
C HIS A 418 -9.18 2.38 -5.11
N THR A 419 -8.64 2.94 -6.18
CA THR A 419 -8.72 4.35 -6.57
C THR A 419 -9.96 4.64 -7.42
N SER A 420 -10.27 5.93 -7.62
CA SER A 420 -11.31 6.37 -8.55
C SER A 420 -11.15 5.79 -9.97
N THR A 421 -9.91 5.55 -10.42
CA THR A 421 -9.62 5.05 -11.78
C THR A 421 -9.48 3.53 -11.85
N THR A 422 -9.53 2.81 -10.73
CA THR A 422 -9.39 1.34 -10.66
C THR A 422 -10.64 0.66 -10.12
N MET A 423 -11.74 1.41 -10.02
CA MET A 423 -13.07 0.89 -9.74
C MET A 423 -13.84 0.61 -11.04
N GLY A 424 -13.29 -0.24 -11.90
CA GLY A 424 -13.84 -0.58 -13.23
C GLY A 424 -14.58 -1.92 -13.30
N ASN A 425 -14.51 -2.74 -12.25
CA ASN A 425 -15.02 -4.11 -12.26
C ASN A 425 -16.48 -4.18 -11.79
N LEU A 426 -17.40 -4.08 -12.74
CA LEU A 426 -18.85 -4.04 -12.48
C LEU A 426 -19.52 -5.42 -12.49
N LEU A 427 -18.74 -6.51 -12.40
CA LEU A 427 -19.28 -7.85 -12.26
C LEU A 427 -20.04 -8.00 -10.94
N PRO A 428 -21.12 -8.80 -10.89
CA PRO A 428 -21.83 -9.09 -9.64
C PRO A 428 -20.89 -9.61 -8.55
N ASP A 429 -21.04 -9.10 -7.33
CA ASP A 429 -20.30 -9.56 -6.16
C ASP A 429 -21.02 -10.76 -5.54
N ALA A 430 -20.32 -11.86 -5.29
CA ALA A 430 -20.93 -13.06 -4.72
C ALA A 430 -21.48 -12.84 -3.30
N ARG A 431 -20.99 -11.83 -2.55
CA ARG A 431 -21.56 -11.42 -1.26
C ARG A 431 -22.95 -10.79 -1.40
N HIS A 432 -23.20 -10.11 -2.53
CA HIS A 432 -24.45 -9.40 -2.83
C HIS A 432 -24.85 -9.55 -4.32
N PRO A 433 -25.27 -10.74 -4.77
CA PRO A 433 -25.36 -11.06 -6.20
C PRO A 433 -26.41 -10.26 -6.99
N LEU A 434 -27.38 -9.67 -6.31
CA LEU A 434 -28.44 -8.85 -6.91
C LEU A 434 -28.18 -7.35 -6.77
N GLU A 435 -27.09 -6.96 -6.11
CA GLU A 435 -26.75 -5.56 -5.88
C GLU A 435 -25.99 -4.99 -7.10
N PRO A 436 -26.46 -3.89 -7.70
CA PRO A 436 -25.70 -3.21 -8.75
C PRO A 436 -24.35 -2.71 -8.23
N ARG A 437 -23.30 -2.91 -9.05
CA ARG A 437 -21.97 -2.35 -8.82
C ARG A 437 -21.79 -1.04 -9.57
N LEU A 438 -21.16 -0.07 -8.92
CA LEU A 438 -20.91 1.28 -9.42
C LEU A 438 -19.41 1.53 -9.56
N ASN A 439 -19.05 2.38 -10.52
CA ASN A 439 -17.66 2.72 -10.80
C ASN A 439 -17.17 3.92 -9.99
N GLY A 440 -15.87 4.20 -10.09
CA GLY A 440 -15.24 5.32 -9.37
C GLY A 440 -15.76 6.69 -9.78
N ASP A 441 -16.08 6.94 -11.06
CA ASP A 441 -16.67 8.21 -11.51
C ASP A 441 -18.00 8.52 -10.81
N THR A 442 -18.85 7.50 -10.65
CA THR A 442 -20.13 7.61 -9.93
C THR A 442 -19.89 7.95 -8.46
N PHE A 443 -18.84 7.39 -7.85
CA PHE A 443 -18.50 7.66 -6.46
C PHE A 443 -17.87 9.06 -6.29
N VAL A 444 -16.99 9.50 -7.19
CA VAL A 444 -16.45 10.88 -7.21
C VAL A 444 -17.60 11.90 -7.32
N ALA A 445 -18.60 11.63 -8.16
CA ALA A 445 -19.78 12.47 -8.29
C ALA A 445 -20.59 12.57 -6.98
N LEU A 446 -20.64 11.51 -6.17
CA LEU A 446 -21.22 11.55 -4.83
C LEU A 446 -20.41 12.50 -3.92
N LEU A 447 -19.09 12.35 -3.87
CA LEU A 447 -18.25 13.12 -2.95
C LEU A 447 -18.29 14.63 -3.25
N HIS A 448 -18.36 15.03 -4.52
CA HIS A 448 -18.53 16.44 -4.92
C HIS A 448 -19.81 17.11 -4.37
N ARG A 449 -20.78 16.33 -3.91
CA ARG A 449 -22.00 16.85 -3.30
C ARG A 449 -21.80 17.29 -1.85
N PHE A 450 -20.70 16.92 -1.21
CA PHE A 450 -20.46 17.14 0.22
C PHE A 450 -19.19 17.98 0.44
N PRO A 451 -19.32 19.31 0.62
CA PRO A 451 -18.16 20.21 0.80
C PRO A 451 -17.23 19.87 1.96
N ASN A 452 -17.72 19.11 2.94
CA ASN A 452 -16.96 18.67 4.10
C ASN A 452 -16.14 17.39 3.88
N VAL A 453 -16.14 16.81 2.67
CA VAL A 453 -15.18 15.76 2.28
C VAL A 453 -13.84 16.40 1.95
N LEU A 454 -12.81 16.10 2.75
CA LEU A 454 -11.48 16.66 2.57
C LEU A 454 -10.61 15.81 1.64
N ALA A 455 -10.65 14.50 1.85
CA ALA A 455 -9.80 13.58 1.12
C ALA A 455 -10.37 12.16 1.02
N TRP A 456 -9.88 11.46 0.01
CA TRP A 456 -10.03 10.03 -0.21
C TRP A 456 -8.63 9.40 -0.32
N VAL A 457 -8.25 8.58 0.65
CA VAL A 457 -6.91 7.98 0.80
C VAL A 457 -6.96 6.51 0.37
N ASN A 458 -6.06 6.09 -0.52
CA ASN A 458 -6.12 4.75 -1.13
C ASN A 458 -4.76 4.14 -1.52
N GLY A 459 -4.79 2.88 -1.97
CA GLY A 459 -3.67 2.00 -2.31
C GLY A 459 -3.76 1.44 -3.73
N HIS A 460 -3.51 0.13 -3.90
CA HIS A 460 -3.79 -0.66 -5.11
C HIS A 460 -2.87 -0.41 -6.31
N THR A 461 -2.60 0.85 -6.66
CA THR A 461 -1.81 1.16 -7.88
C THR A 461 -0.30 1.08 -7.66
N HIS A 462 0.14 0.89 -6.41
CA HIS A 462 1.54 0.84 -5.97
C HIS A 462 2.34 2.12 -6.31
N LEU A 463 1.66 3.24 -6.58
CA LEU A 463 2.25 4.50 -7.05
C LEU A 463 2.00 5.63 -6.05
N ASN A 464 2.99 6.47 -5.77
CA ASN A 464 2.69 7.76 -5.13
C ASN A 464 2.01 8.68 -6.15
N LYS A 465 0.71 8.94 -5.96
CA LYS A 465 -0.09 9.81 -6.84
C LYS A 465 -1.10 10.61 -6.04
N ILE A 466 -1.12 11.93 -6.24
CA ILE A 466 -2.11 12.80 -5.61
C ILE A 466 -2.90 13.53 -6.70
N THR A 467 -4.22 13.29 -6.70
CA THR A 467 -5.16 13.84 -7.68
C THR A 467 -6.05 14.87 -7.00
N ALA A 468 -6.11 16.07 -7.58
CA ALA A 468 -7.13 17.05 -7.21
C ALA A 468 -8.42 16.69 -7.92
N HIS A 469 -9.53 16.59 -7.18
CA HIS A 469 -10.87 16.49 -7.75
C HIS A 469 -11.56 17.86 -7.62
N PRO A 470 -11.46 18.75 -8.61
CA PRO A 470 -12.14 20.04 -8.57
C PRO A 470 -13.65 19.86 -8.77
N GLY A 471 -14.45 20.39 -7.85
CA GLY A 471 -15.91 20.44 -7.98
C GLY A 471 -16.41 21.64 -8.78
N LYS A 472 -17.73 21.82 -8.83
CA LYS A 472 -18.37 23.01 -9.45
C LYS A 472 -17.96 24.32 -8.78
N THR A 473 -17.59 24.26 -7.50
CA THR A 473 -17.03 25.37 -6.73
C THR A 473 -15.76 24.89 -6.00
N PRO A 474 -14.84 25.78 -5.59
CA PRO A 474 -13.68 25.40 -4.79
C PRO A 474 -14.02 24.60 -3.53
N ALA A 475 -15.16 24.90 -2.89
CA ALA A 475 -15.64 24.19 -1.70
C ALA A 475 -16.15 22.78 -1.98
N GLN A 476 -16.48 22.44 -3.23
CA GLN A 476 -16.90 21.10 -3.63
C GLN A 476 -15.73 20.25 -4.13
N GLY A 477 -14.49 20.72 -4.01
CA GLY A 477 -13.30 19.96 -4.36
C GLY A 477 -12.73 19.18 -3.17
N PHE A 478 -12.09 18.05 -3.46
CA PHE A 478 -11.39 17.22 -2.47
C PHE A 478 -10.12 16.61 -3.06
N TRP A 479 -9.27 16.03 -2.21
CA TRP A 479 -8.02 15.39 -2.63
C TRP A 479 -8.13 13.86 -2.64
N GLU A 480 -7.70 13.21 -3.72
CA GLU A 480 -7.44 11.77 -3.71
C GLU A 480 -5.94 11.52 -3.53
N ILE A 481 -5.57 10.75 -2.50
CA ILE A 481 -4.20 10.51 -2.07
C ILE A 481 -3.88 9.01 -2.17
N ASN A 482 -3.14 8.63 -3.21
CA ASN A 482 -2.62 7.29 -3.39
C ASN A 482 -1.17 7.20 -2.88
N THR A 483 -0.86 6.15 -2.14
CA THR A 483 0.49 5.87 -1.64
C THR A 483 1.08 4.66 -2.34
N ALA A 484 2.40 4.68 -2.56
CA ALA A 484 3.07 3.50 -3.12
C ALA A 484 2.98 2.30 -2.17
N SER A 485 2.96 1.09 -2.73
CA SER A 485 2.87 -0.13 -1.94
C SER A 485 4.11 -0.38 -1.09
N HIS A 486 3.97 -1.24 -0.09
CA HIS A 486 5.11 -1.74 0.69
C HIS A 486 5.77 -2.98 0.06
N ILE A 487 5.14 -3.62 -0.91
CA ILE A 487 5.71 -4.78 -1.62
C ILE A 487 6.73 -4.39 -2.71
N ASP A 488 6.48 -3.26 -3.38
CA ASP A 488 7.32 -2.76 -4.47
C ASP A 488 8.12 -1.53 -4.07
N PHE A 489 9.29 -1.34 -4.69
CA PHE A 489 10.02 -0.08 -4.54
C PHE A 489 9.10 1.09 -4.97
N PRO A 490 8.96 2.16 -4.15
CA PRO A 490 9.85 2.59 -3.08
C PRO A 490 9.46 2.22 -1.63
N GLN A 491 8.39 1.45 -1.40
CA GLN A 491 8.02 0.98 -0.06
C GLN A 491 7.71 2.09 0.95
N HIS A 492 7.14 3.21 0.47
CA HIS A 492 6.83 4.35 1.31
C HIS A 492 5.52 4.16 2.07
N ALA A 493 5.51 4.53 3.35
CA ALA A 493 4.27 4.89 4.05
C ALA A 493 4.08 6.42 4.01
N ARG A 494 2.90 6.89 4.39
CA ARG A 494 2.56 8.33 4.33
C ARG A 494 1.96 8.81 5.65
N ALA A 495 2.63 9.76 6.30
CA ALA A 495 2.07 10.51 7.40
C ALA A 495 1.17 11.63 6.85
N ILE A 496 -0.09 11.64 7.28
CA ILE A 496 -1.10 12.61 6.86
C ILE A 496 -1.52 13.46 8.06
N GLU A 497 -1.55 14.78 7.89
CA GLU A 497 -1.97 15.72 8.94
C GLU A 497 -3.01 16.67 8.38
N VAL A 498 -4.11 16.87 9.11
CA VAL A 498 -5.13 17.87 8.80
C VAL A 498 -4.92 19.06 9.72
N ALA A 499 -4.89 20.27 9.17
CA ALA A 499 -4.66 21.46 9.96
C ALA A 499 -5.51 22.64 9.50
N ASP A 500 -6.07 23.38 10.45
CA ASP A 500 -6.78 24.63 10.21
C ASP A 500 -5.79 25.78 10.09
N ASN A 501 -5.81 26.49 8.95
CA ASN A 501 -4.93 27.62 8.68
C ASN A 501 -5.42 28.93 9.32
N GLY A 502 -6.61 28.94 9.92
CA GLY A 502 -7.20 30.10 10.59
C GLY A 502 -7.65 31.20 9.62
N ASP A 503 -7.80 30.88 8.33
CA ASP A 503 -8.04 31.84 7.27
C ASP A 503 -9.08 31.40 6.23
N GLY A 504 -9.92 30.42 6.60
CA GLY A 504 -10.94 29.83 5.72
C GLY A 504 -10.40 28.71 4.83
N THR A 505 -9.18 28.24 5.05
CA THR A 505 -8.60 27.06 4.37
C THR A 505 -8.10 26.02 5.36
N LEU A 506 -8.03 24.77 4.91
CA LEU A 506 -7.35 23.68 5.59
C LEU A 506 -6.11 23.26 4.77
N SER A 507 -5.09 22.77 5.47
CA SER A 507 -3.95 22.08 4.86
C SER A 507 -4.00 20.60 5.20
N LEU A 508 -3.82 19.74 4.19
CA LEU A 508 -3.49 18.32 4.36
C LEU A 508 -2.01 18.12 4.03
N PHE A 509 -1.20 17.81 5.03
CA PHE A 509 0.20 17.43 4.79
C PHE A 509 0.28 15.95 4.47
N THR A 510 1.16 15.56 3.54
CA THR A 510 1.30 14.17 3.11
C THR A 510 2.78 13.73 3.08
N THR A 511 3.41 13.67 4.25
CA THR A 511 4.86 13.40 4.33
C THR A 511 5.16 11.91 4.17
N LEU A 512 6.02 11.55 3.22
CA LEU A 512 6.45 10.16 3.01
C LEU A 512 7.48 9.73 4.06
N ILE A 513 7.40 8.47 4.47
CA ILE A 513 8.31 7.83 5.42
C ILE A 513 8.79 6.48 4.86
N GLU A 514 10.02 6.11 5.20
CA GLU A 514 10.61 4.80 4.88
C GLU A 514 10.83 4.00 6.16
N ALA A 515 10.90 2.67 6.07
CA ALA A 515 11.16 1.79 7.21
C ALA A 515 12.40 2.21 8.03
N GLU A 516 12.40 1.93 9.33
CA GLU A 516 13.53 2.18 10.24
C GLU A 516 14.66 1.17 10.02
N ALA A 517 15.34 1.34 8.88
CA ALA A 517 16.44 0.50 8.45
C ALA A 517 17.55 1.38 7.83
N PRO A 518 18.84 1.03 8.04
CA PRO A 518 19.95 1.67 7.34
C PRO A 518 19.75 1.70 5.82
N TYR A 519 20.19 2.76 5.16
CA TYR A 519 20.09 2.87 3.70
C TYR A 519 21.02 1.91 2.97
N SER A 520 22.23 1.73 3.50
CA SER A 520 23.19 0.75 3.04
C SER A 520 23.12 -0.51 3.89
N VAL A 521 23.50 -1.65 3.32
CA VAL A 521 23.48 -2.93 4.02
C VAL A 521 24.80 -3.69 3.87
N ASP A 522 25.18 -4.37 4.95
CA ASP A 522 26.21 -5.40 4.94
C ASP A 522 25.54 -6.77 4.70
N TYR A 523 25.90 -7.42 3.60
CA TYR A 523 25.37 -8.74 3.21
C TYR A 523 25.79 -9.88 4.14
N GLY A 524 26.66 -9.65 5.13
CA GLY A 524 26.92 -10.59 6.22
C GLY A 524 25.98 -10.45 7.42
N ASN A 525 25.27 -9.32 7.54
CA ASN A 525 24.40 -9.02 8.66
C ASN A 525 23.01 -9.68 8.48
N ARG A 526 22.51 -10.32 9.54
CA ARG A 526 21.21 -11.01 9.57
C ARG A 526 20.22 -10.43 10.60
N SER A 527 20.54 -9.29 11.17
CA SER A 527 19.62 -8.58 12.07
C SER A 527 18.39 -8.07 11.32
N LEU A 528 17.28 -7.91 12.04
CA LEU A 528 16.01 -7.42 11.48
C LEU A 528 16.17 -6.11 10.68
N PRO A 529 16.90 -5.07 11.14
CA PRO A 529 17.12 -3.87 10.34
C PRO A 529 17.93 -4.13 9.06
N ALA A 530 18.89 -5.06 9.08
CA ALA A 530 19.66 -5.41 7.89
C ALA A 530 18.80 -6.16 6.85
N LEU A 531 17.92 -7.05 7.28
CA LEU A 531 16.95 -7.72 6.40
C LEU A 531 15.99 -6.70 5.78
N ALA A 532 15.51 -5.72 6.55
CA ALA A 532 14.70 -4.62 6.01
C ALA A 532 15.48 -3.71 5.03
N SER A 533 16.78 -3.47 5.27
CA SER A 533 17.63 -2.76 4.31
C SER A 533 17.80 -3.54 3.01
N LEU A 534 18.01 -4.87 3.09
CA LEU A 534 18.08 -5.76 1.94
C LEU A 534 16.76 -5.76 1.16
N TYR A 535 15.62 -5.80 1.84
CA TYR A 535 14.31 -5.74 1.20
C TYR A 535 14.16 -4.53 0.27
N ARG A 536 14.57 -3.35 0.75
CA ARG A 536 14.55 -2.10 -0.04
C ARG A 536 15.57 -2.10 -1.19
N GLU A 537 16.78 -2.60 -0.94
CA GLU A 537 17.82 -2.67 -1.97
C GLU A 537 17.44 -3.66 -3.09
N LEU A 538 16.96 -4.85 -2.74
CA LEU A 538 16.51 -5.86 -3.69
C LEU A 538 15.30 -5.38 -4.49
N SER A 539 14.32 -4.71 -3.86
CA SER A 539 13.17 -4.17 -4.58
C SER A 539 13.54 -3.08 -5.58
N TYR A 540 14.53 -2.23 -5.26
CA TYR A 540 15.03 -1.22 -6.20
C TYR A 540 15.66 -1.89 -7.43
N ASN A 541 16.37 -2.99 -7.19
CA ASN A 541 17.12 -3.71 -8.21
C ASN A 541 16.31 -4.79 -8.92
N ASP A 542 15.06 -5.06 -8.53
CA ASP A 542 14.20 -6.04 -9.20
C ASP A 542 14.21 -5.81 -10.73
N ILE A 543 14.26 -6.89 -11.50
CA ILE A 543 14.23 -6.86 -12.96
C ILE A 543 12.89 -6.29 -13.47
N HIS A 544 11.83 -6.37 -12.67
CA HIS A 544 10.50 -5.82 -12.95
C HIS A 544 10.23 -4.47 -12.26
N ALA A 545 11.23 -3.89 -11.59
CA ALA A 545 11.08 -2.65 -10.84
C ALA A 545 10.57 -1.49 -11.72
N LYS A 546 9.50 -0.83 -11.25
CA LYS A 546 8.91 0.35 -11.87
C LYS A 546 9.25 1.59 -11.05
N LEU A 547 10.38 2.24 -11.37
CA LEU A 547 10.88 3.37 -10.57
C LEU A 547 9.99 4.63 -10.64
N ASP A 548 9.09 4.72 -11.60
CA ASP A 548 8.06 5.77 -11.68
C ASP A 548 7.01 5.67 -10.55
N ARG A 549 6.91 4.53 -9.86
CA ARG A 549 6.14 4.37 -8.61
C ARG A 549 6.55 5.33 -7.49
N LEU A 550 7.75 5.91 -7.57
CA LEU A 550 8.16 7.04 -6.72
C LEU A 550 7.22 8.25 -6.78
N GLY A 551 6.47 8.41 -7.88
CA GLY A 551 5.62 9.58 -8.10
C GLY A 551 6.42 10.84 -8.46
N ALA A 552 5.72 11.88 -8.92
CA ALA A 552 6.33 13.19 -9.15
C ALA A 552 6.59 13.92 -7.82
N ALA A 553 7.37 15.00 -7.84
CA ALA A 553 7.59 15.81 -6.63
C ALA A 553 6.26 16.31 -6.02
N ALA A 554 5.28 16.60 -6.86
CA ALA A 554 3.92 17.02 -6.51
C ALA A 554 3.03 15.89 -5.93
N ASP A 555 3.53 14.66 -5.86
CA ASP A 555 2.85 13.49 -5.28
C ASP A 555 3.56 12.96 -4.02
N ARG A 556 4.72 13.54 -3.65
CA ARG A 556 5.55 13.11 -2.51
C ARG A 556 5.20 13.89 -1.26
N ASN A 557 6.13 14.65 -0.69
CA ASN A 557 5.89 15.52 0.46
C ASN A 557 5.11 16.75 0.00
N THR A 558 3.82 16.80 0.31
CA THR A 558 2.99 17.94 -0.11
C THR A 558 2.24 18.60 1.04
N GLU A 559 1.92 19.88 0.83
CA GLU A 559 0.85 20.61 1.52
C GLU A 559 -0.28 20.77 0.52
N LEU A 560 -1.39 20.08 0.74
CA LEU A 560 -2.58 20.13 -0.11
C LEU A 560 -3.58 21.12 0.49
N LEU A 561 -3.95 22.16 -0.25
CA LEU A 561 -4.92 23.14 0.23
C LEU A 561 -6.34 22.78 -0.19
N VAL A 562 -7.28 22.96 0.75
CA VAL A 562 -8.72 22.82 0.51
C VAL A 562 -9.47 23.91 1.26
N VAL A 563 -10.64 24.31 0.77
CA VAL A 563 -11.49 25.28 1.47
C VAL A 563 -11.89 24.71 2.83
N HIS A 564 -11.90 25.53 3.88
CA HIS A 564 -12.51 25.15 5.14
C HIS A 564 -14.03 25.29 4.98
N PRO A 565 -14.80 24.20 4.88
CA PRO A 565 -16.20 24.28 4.45
C PRO A 565 -17.14 24.82 5.54
N LEU A 566 -16.65 24.81 6.79
CA LEU A 566 -17.41 25.23 7.98
C LEU A 566 -17.10 26.66 8.46
N ARG A 567 -16.33 27.47 7.71
CA ARG A 567 -15.89 28.80 8.12
C ARG A 567 -15.92 29.84 7.02
#